data_AF-A0A2S7F7X8-F1
#
_entry.id   AF-A0A2S7F7X8-F1
#
_cell.length_a   1.000
_cell.length_b   1.000
_cell.length_c   1.000
_cell.angle_alpha   90.00
_cell.angle_beta   90.00
_cell.angle_gamma   90.00
#
_symmetry.space_group_name_H-M   'P 1'
#
loop_
_entity.id
_entity.type
_entity.pdbx_description
1 polymer ?
#
loop_
_entity_poly.entity_id
_entity_poly.type
_entity_poly.pdbx_seq_one_letter_code
_entity_poly.pdbx_strand_id
1 'polypeptide(L)' 'MRMHRNIQAEGSFAQVKQDMNFKTLMCPGKRNILVESILLTIAQNINKLHNKLPKDQTGNYLFEIKKRSYR' A
#
# COMPACT_ATOMS: atom_id res chain seq x y z
N MET A 1 -8.72 23.84 14.07
CA MET A 1 -7.90 22.64 14.34
C MET A 1 -7.15 22.24 13.07
N ARG A 2 -5.82 22.08 13.12
CA ARG A 2 -5.06 21.46 12.01
C ARG A 2 -4.99 19.96 12.28
N MET A 3 -5.56 19.15 11.40
CA MET A 3 -5.37 17.70 11.45
C MET A 3 -3.96 17.37 10.97
N HIS A 4 -3.19 16.61 11.74
CA HIS A 4 -1.94 16.03 11.27
C HIS A 4 -2.27 14.92 10.28
N ARG A 5 -2.12 15.24 8.99
CA ARG A 5 -2.38 14.33 7.88
C ARG A 5 -1.14 13.50 7.59
N ASN A 6 -1.28 12.17 7.59
CA ASN A 6 -0.22 11.28 7.14
C ASN A 6 -0.25 11.22 5.61
N ILE A 7 0.65 11.98 4.96
CA ILE A 7 0.76 12.08 3.50
C ILE A 7 0.90 10.71 2.83
N GLN A 8 1.63 9.77 3.44
CA GLN A 8 1.80 8.43 2.87
C GLN A 8 0.50 7.63 2.94
N ALA A 9 -0.25 7.77 4.02
CA ALA A 9 -1.57 7.15 4.15
C ALA A 9 -2.56 7.74 3.14
N GLU A 10 -2.58 9.06 2.96
CA GLU A 10 -3.44 9.72 1.97
C GLU A 10 -3.11 9.28 0.54
N GLY A 11 -1.82 9.25 0.19
CA GLY A 11 -1.37 8.78 -1.13
C GLY A 11 -1.69 7.32 -1.39
N SER A 12 -1.51 6.44 -0.40
CA SER A 12 -1.88 5.02 -0.51
C SER A 12 -3.37 4.84 -0.74
N PHE A 13 -4.20 5.61 -0.03
CA PHE A 13 -5.67 5.58 -0.17
C PHE A 13 -6.15 6.11 -1.52
N ALA A 14 -5.48 7.14 -2.07
CA ALA A 14 -5.75 7.65 -3.41
C ALA A 14 -5.45 6.58 -4.49
N GLN A 15 -4.33 5.85 -4.36
CA GLN A 15 -3.99 4.72 -5.22
C GLN A 15 -5.02 3.59 -5.12
N VAL A 16 -5.52 3.26 -3.92
CA VAL A 16 -6.60 2.24 -3.77
C VAL A 16 -7.81 2.63 -4.60
N LYS A 17 -8.24 3.89 -4.48
CA LYS A 17 -9.48 4.37 -5.11
C LYS A 17 -9.39 4.47 -6.62
N GLN A 18 -8.28 4.99 -7.15
CA GLN A 18 -8.14 5.19 -8.59
C GLN A 18 -7.71 3.91 -9.33
N ASP A 19 -6.75 3.14 -8.78
CA ASP A 19 -6.12 2.06 -9.55
C ASP A 19 -6.90 0.73 -9.49
N MET A 20 -7.74 0.52 -8.46
CA MET A 20 -8.49 -0.72 -8.26
C MET A 20 -9.98 -0.60 -8.63
N ASN A 21 -10.41 0.52 -9.22
CA ASN A 21 -11.83 0.85 -9.42
C ASN A 21 -12.68 0.78 -8.13
N PHE A 22 -12.04 0.88 -6.97
CA PHE A 22 -12.68 0.68 -5.68
C PHE A 22 -13.40 1.95 -5.24
N LYS A 23 -14.69 2.07 -5.59
CA LYS A 23 -15.50 3.26 -5.27
C LYS A 23 -15.97 3.29 -3.82
N THR A 24 -16.30 2.14 -3.25
CA THR A 24 -16.94 2.05 -1.92
C THR A 24 -16.69 0.69 -1.30
N LEU A 25 -16.53 0.66 0.03
CA LEU A 25 -16.57 -0.59 0.80
C LEU A 25 -17.99 -1.17 0.70
N MET A 26 -18.08 -2.49 0.49
CA MET A 26 -19.31 -3.14 0.07
C MET A 26 -20.14 -3.59 1.27
N CYS A 27 -19.50 -3.98 2.37
CA CYS A 27 -20.16 -4.51 3.55
C CYS A 27 -20.20 -3.48 4.69
N PRO A 28 -21.40 -3.16 5.22
CA PRO A 28 -21.53 -2.26 6.35
C PRO A 28 -20.99 -2.88 7.64
N GLY A 29 -20.59 -2.03 8.58
CA GLY A 29 -20.14 -2.42 9.92
C GLY A 29 -18.61 -2.38 10.07
N LYS A 30 -18.15 -1.91 11.24
CA LYS A 30 -16.72 -1.65 11.51
C LYS A 30 -15.81 -2.86 11.25
N ARG A 31 -16.26 -4.07 11.61
CA ARG A 31 -15.50 -5.31 11.40
C ARG A 31 -15.35 -5.64 9.91
N ASN A 32 -16.42 -5.51 9.14
CA ASN A 32 -16.41 -5.80 7.70
C ASN A 32 -15.55 -4.78 6.94
N ILE A 33 -15.71 -3.50 7.29
CA ILE A 33 -14.87 -2.40 6.78
C ILE A 33 -13.38 -2.66 7.05
N LEU A 34 -13.03 -3.13 8.24
CA LEU A 34 -11.64 -3.45 8.59
C LEU A 34 -11.09 -4.60 7.75
N VAL A 35 -11.87 -5.68 7.61
CA VAL A 35 -11.48 -6.85 6.80
C VAL A 35 -11.29 -6.44 5.34
N GLU A 36 -12.23 -5.71 4.75
CA GLU A 36 -12.11 -5.19 3.39
C GLU A 36 -10.88 -4.30 3.21
N SER A 37 -10.63 -3.40 4.18
CA SER A 37 -9.45 -2.53 4.14
C SER A 37 -8.13 -3.32 4.16
N ILE A 38 -8.06 -4.40 4.96
CA ILE A 38 -6.90 -5.29 5.01
C ILE A 38 -6.73 -6.03 3.69
N LEU A 39 -7.80 -6.62 3.15
CA LEU A 39 -7.77 -7.35 1.88
C LEU A 39 -7.33 -6.45 0.72
N LEU A 40 -7.84 -5.21 0.66
CA LEU A 40 -7.43 -4.21 -0.33
C LEU A 40 -5.94 -3.89 -0.22
N THR A 41 -5.44 -3.70 1.00
CA THR A 41 -4.03 -3.41 1.24
C THR A 41 -3.14 -4.56 0.76
N ILE A 42 -3.56 -5.81 1.00
CA ILE A 42 -2.83 -7.00 0.52
C ILE A 42 -2.84 -7.05 -1.02
N ALA A 43 -3.99 -6.85 -1.65
CA ALA A 43 -4.10 -6.84 -3.11
C ALA A 43 -3.21 -5.77 -3.74
N GLN A 44 -3.15 -4.56 -3.16
CA GLN A 44 -2.26 -3.50 -3.63
C GLN A 44 -0.79 -3.88 -3.55
N ASN A 45 -0.36 -4.50 -2.44
CA ASN A 45 1.01 -4.93 -2.27
C ASN A 45 1.39 -6.02 -3.29
N ILE A 46 0.48 -6.96 -3.57
CA ILE A 46 0.66 -7.98 -4.61
C ILE A 46 0.80 -7.32 -5.99
N ASN A 47 -0.08 -6.39 -6.35
CA ASN A 47 0.01 -5.67 -7.63
C ASN A 47 1.32 -4.88 -7.76
N LYS A 48 1.76 -4.24 -6.67
CA LYS A 48 3.03 -3.51 -6.62
C LYS A 48 4.23 -4.45 -6.80
N LEU A 49 4.20 -5.64 -6.20
CA LEU A 49 5.23 -6.66 -6.38
C LEU A 49 5.22 -7.22 -7.81
N HIS A 50 4.03 -7.56 -8.33
CA HIS A 50 3.84 -8.04 -9.68
C HIS A 50 4.41 -7.06 -10.71
N ASN A 51 4.17 -5.75 -10.55
CA ASN A 51 4.70 -4.74 -11.47
C ASN A 51 6.22 -4.54 -11.39
N LYS A 52 6.88 -5.05 -10.34
CA LYS A 52 8.35 -5.03 -10.20
C LYS A 52 9.02 -6.25 -10.83
N LEU A 53 8.34 -7.40 -10.85
CA LEU A 53 8.93 -8.67 -11.25
C LEU A 53 9.36 -8.72 -12.74
N PRO A 54 8.54 -8.28 -13.72
CA PRO A 54 8.96 -8.22 -15.12
C PRO A 54 10.01 -7.15 -15.44
N LYS A 55 10.33 -6.26 -14.48
CA LYS A 55 11.26 -5.14 -14.69
C LYS A 55 12.67 -5.45 -14.20
N ASP A 56 12.93 -6.66 -13.66
CA ASP A 56 14.18 -7.00 -12.95
C ASP A 56 14.59 -5.95 -11.88
N GLN A 57 13.62 -5.20 -11.36
CA GLN A 57 13.85 -4.15 -10.36
C GLN A 57 13.82 -4.68 -8.93
N THR A 58 13.70 -6.00 -8.76
CA THR A 58 13.71 -6.67 -7.46
C THR A 58 15.15 -6.66 -6.92
N GLY A 59 15.53 -5.58 -6.25
CA GLY A 59 16.89 -5.37 -5.73
C GLY A 59 17.51 -4.00 -6.07
N ASN A 60 16.85 -3.20 -6.92
CA ASN A 60 17.26 -1.82 -7.18
C ASN A 60 16.68 -0.89 -6.12
N TYR A 61 17.49 -0.56 -5.13
CA TYR A 61 17.14 0.40 -4.08
C TYR A 61 17.54 1.80 -4.53
N LEU A 62 16.67 2.79 -4.32
CA LEU A 62 16.98 4.19 -4.59
C LEU A 62 18.17 4.70 -3.74
N PHE A 63 18.43 4.03 -2.62
CA PHE A 63 19.53 4.29 -1.71
C PHE A 63 20.22 2.98 -1.36
N GLU A 64 21.53 3.02 -1.13
CA GLU A 64 22.27 1.84 -0.68
C GLU A 64 21.66 1.29 0.62
N ILE A 65 21.47 -0.03 0.67
CA ILE A 65 21.06 -0.68 1.91
C ILE A 65 22.21 -0.54 2.89
N LYS A 66 22.03 0.26 3.93
CA LYS A 66 22.98 0.35 5.03
C LYS A 66 23.11 -1.04 5.68
N LYS A 67 24.18 -1.77 5.37
CA LYS A 67 24.48 -3.06 6.01
C LYS A 67 24.64 -2.78 7.51
N ARG A 68 23.66 -3.19 8.33
CA ARG A 68 23.87 -3.29 9.77
C ARG A 68 24.90 -4.39 9.98
N SER A 69 26.11 -4.01 10.38
CA SER A 69 27.04 -4.94 10.99
C SER A 69 26.41 -5.36 12.32
N TYR A 70 25.81 -6.54 12.35
CA TYR A 70 25.48 -7.19 13.61
C TYR A 70 26.83 -7.58 14.24
N ARG A 71 27.30 -6.74 15.17
CA ARG A 71 28.25 -7.15 16.20
C ARG A 71 27.47 -7.75 17.36
#